data_AF-A0A536DYY8-F1
#
_entry.id   AF-A0A536DYY8-F1
#
_cell.length_a   1.000
_cell.length_b   1.000
_cell.length_c   1.000
_cell.angle_alpha   90.00
_cell.angle_beta   90.00
_cell.angle_gamma   90.00
#
_symmetry.space_group_name_H-M   'P 1'
#
loop_
_entity.id
_entity.type
_entity.pdbx_description
1 polymer ?
#
loop_
_entity_poly.entity_id
_entity_poly.type
_entity_poly.pdbx_seq_one_letter_code
_entity_poly.pdbx_strand_id
1 'polypeptide(L)'
;MLLALLKDARRRSQRSQGGFTLVELLVVIAILGILAAIVLFNISGVNASAACNAMKTDGATIQGAADIYYTNNLKYPDSVADVAVPPGPANGDGVNVGELITANLLHQAPPATEAFTYVVKAGYGSGTVQGNLVPASATCKYNP
;
A
#
# COMPACT_ATOMS: atom_id res chain seq x y z
N MET A 1 3.42 -11.69 -76.63
CA MET A 1 4.33 -12.06 -75.51
C MET A 1 4.11 -11.18 -74.28
N LEU A 2 4.05 -9.84 -74.43
CA LEU A 2 3.83 -8.90 -73.30
C LEU A 2 2.49 -9.06 -72.57
N LEU A 3 1.43 -9.52 -73.27
CA LEU A 3 0.10 -9.75 -72.69
C LEU A 3 0.02 -10.98 -71.76
N ALA A 4 0.95 -11.93 -71.87
CA ALA A 4 0.96 -13.12 -71.00
C ALA A 4 1.52 -12.76 -69.60
N LEU A 5 2.48 -11.83 -69.53
CA LEU A 5 3.11 -11.41 -68.28
C LEU A 5 2.19 -10.58 -67.37
N LEU A 6 1.19 -9.89 -67.93
CA LEU A 6 0.21 -9.13 -67.14
C LEU A 6 -0.93 -10.00 -66.59
N LYS A 7 -1.09 -11.23 -67.10
CA LYS A 7 -2.15 -12.16 -66.65
C LYS A 7 -1.78 -12.89 -65.36
N ASP A 8 -0.49 -13.09 -65.11
CA ASP A 8 0.03 -13.71 -63.89
C ASP A 8 0.18 -12.73 -62.72
N ALA A 9 0.34 -11.43 -62.99
CA ALA A 9 0.35 -10.40 -61.95
C ALA A 9 -1.02 -10.25 -61.25
N ARG A 10 -2.12 -10.50 -61.97
CA ARG A 10 -3.48 -10.39 -61.44
C ARG A 10 -3.94 -11.60 -60.61
N ARG A 11 -3.24 -12.74 -60.68
CA ARG A 11 -3.62 -13.98 -59.97
C ARG A 11 -2.97 -14.16 -58.59
N ARG A 12 -2.00 -13.32 -58.19
CA ARG A 12 -1.37 -13.43 -56.85
C ARG A 12 -2.07 -12.67 -55.73
N SER A 13 -3.05 -11.81 -56.04
CA SER A 13 -3.83 -11.04 -55.06
C SER A 13 -5.04 -11.80 -54.50
N GLN A 14 -5.31 -13.02 -54.96
CA GLN A 14 -6.40 -13.88 -54.49
C GLN A 14 -5.89 -14.91 -53.46
N ARG A 15 -4.90 -14.53 -52.64
CA ARG A 15 -4.59 -15.30 -51.43
C ARG A 15 -5.71 -15.05 -50.44
N SER A 16 -6.60 -16.03 -50.34
CA SER A 16 -7.56 -16.30 -49.26
C SER A 16 -7.48 -15.32 -48.09
N GLN A 17 -8.22 -14.21 -48.16
CA GLN A 17 -8.59 -13.47 -46.95
C GLN A 17 -9.68 -14.29 -46.26
N GLY A 18 -9.26 -15.27 -45.47
CA GLY A 18 -10.17 -16.00 -44.58
C GLY A 18 -10.73 -15.00 -43.58
N GLY A 19 -12.01 -14.66 -43.71
CA GLY A 19 -12.71 -13.80 -42.77
C GLY A 19 -12.81 -14.49 -41.40
N PHE A 20 -12.67 -13.70 -40.33
CA PHE A 20 -12.90 -14.15 -38.96
C PHE A 20 -14.33 -14.65 -38.83
N THR A 21 -14.53 -15.84 -38.28
CA THR A 21 -15.90 -16.35 -38.07
C THR A 21 -16.53 -15.64 -36.88
N LEU A 22 -17.85 -15.40 -36.94
CA LEU A 22 -18.59 -14.84 -35.78
C LEU A 22 -18.46 -15.75 -34.54
N VAL A 23 -18.31 -17.05 -34.77
CA VAL A 23 -18.12 -18.05 -33.70
C VAL A 23 -16.75 -17.91 -33.04
N GLU A 24 -15.68 -17.66 -33.80
CA GLU A 24 -14.36 -17.38 -33.23
C GLU A 24 -14.39 -16.17 -32.31
N LEU A 25 -15.04 -15.08 -32.73
CA LEU A 25 -15.13 -13.88 -31.89
C LEU A 25 -16.01 -14.13 -30.66
N LEU A 26 -17.13 -14.85 -30.82
CA LEU A 26 -18.04 -15.19 -29.73
C LEU A 26 -17.36 -16.00 -28.63
N VAL A 27 -16.58 -17.03 -28.99
CA VAL A 27 -15.87 -17.85 -28.01
C VAL A 27 -14.78 -17.04 -27.29
N VAL A 28 -14.09 -16.14 -27.99
CA VAL A 28 -13.06 -15.28 -27.38
C VAL A 28 -13.65 -14.35 -26.33
N ILE A 29 -14.74 -13.64 -26.65
CA ILE A 29 -15.37 -12.74 -25.67
C ILE A 29 -16.01 -13.51 -24.51
N ALA A 30 -16.50 -14.73 -24.76
CA ALA A 30 -17.00 -15.61 -23.70
C ALA A 30 -15.88 -16.00 -22.73
N ILE A 31 -14.71 -16.40 -23.22
CA ILE A 31 -13.55 -16.74 -22.38
C ILE A 31 -13.04 -15.49 -21.65
N LEU A 32 -12.92 -14.35 -22.32
CA LEU A 32 -12.51 -13.09 -21.69
C LEU A 32 -13.46 -12.65 -20.58
N GLY A 33 -14.78 -12.84 -20.76
CA GLY A 33 -15.79 -12.56 -19.72
C GLY A 33 -15.61 -13.42 -18.47
N ILE A 34 -15.35 -14.73 -18.64
CA ILE A 34 -15.11 -15.66 -17.52
C ILE A 34 -13.83 -15.28 -16.77
N LEU A 35 -12.73 -15.03 -17.49
CA LEU A 35 -11.45 -14.67 -16.87
C LEU A 35 -11.53 -13.33 -16.13
N ALA A 36 -12.19 -12.32 -16.69
CA ALA A 36 -12.36 -11.03 -16.05
C ALA A 36 -13.14 -11.14 -14.73
N ALA A 37 -14.20 -11.95 -14.69
CA ALA A 37 -14.98 -12.16 -13.46
C ALA A 37 -14.14 -12.75 -12.32
N ILE A 38 -13.32 -13.77 -12.60
CA ILE A 38 -12.47 -14.42 -11.58
C ILE A 38 -11.42 -13.46 -11.01
N VAL A 39 -10.79 -12.64 -11.87
CA VAL A 39 -9.73 -11.70 -11.46
C VAL A 39 -10.27 -10.65 -10.49
N LEU A 40 -11.48 -10.14 -10.72
CA LEU A 40 -12.09 -9.12 -9.85
C LEU A 40 -12.34 -9.63 -8.42
N PHE A 41 -12.68 -10.90 -8.24
CA PHE A 41 -12.87 -11.48 -6.90
C PHE A 41 -11.56 -11.69 -6.13
N ASN A 42 -10.43 -11.84 -6.82
CA ASN A 42 -9.14 -12.13 -6.19
C ASN A 42 -8.44 -10.87 -5.63
N ILE A 43 -8.65 -9.70 -6.24
CA ILE A 43 -7.87 -8.48 -5.92
C ILE A 43 -8.28 -7.81 -4.59
N SER A 44 -9.50 -8.02 -4.11
CA SER A 44 -10.05 -7.31 -2.95
C SER A 44 -9.36 -7.66 -1.62
N GLY A 45 -9.00 -8.93 -1.39
CA GLY A 45 -8.35 -9.39 -0.15
C GLY A 45 -6.85 -9.07 -0.09
N VAL A 46 -6.18 -9.02 -1.25
CA VAL A 46 -4.73 -8.76 -1.34
C VAL A 46 -4.40 -7.33 -0.90
N ASN A 47 -5.20 -6.35 -1.31
CA ASN A 47 -4.97 -4.94 -0.97
C ASN A 47 -5.09 -4.67 0.54
N ALA A 48 -6.07 -5.27 1.21
CA ALA A 48 -6.25 -5.12 2.66
C ALA A 48 -5.09 -5.74 3.45
N SER A 49 -4.59 -6.89 3.01
CA SER A 49 -3.48 -7.59 3.66
C SER A 49 -2.15 -6.88 3.42
N ALA A 50 -1.93 -6.35 2.22
CA ALA A 50 -0.77 -5.53 1.88
C ALA A 50 -0.72 -4.24 2.71
N ALA A 51 -1.85 -3.52 2.81
CA ALA A 51 -1.94 -2.33 3.68
C ALA A 51 -1.64 -2.67 5.14
N CYS A 52 -2.14 -3.81 5.64
CA CYS A 52 -1.88 -4.18 7.01
C CYS A 52 -0.42 -4.54 7.29
N ASN A 53 0.24 -5.21 6.34
CA ASN A 53 1.65 -5.54 6.46
C ASN A 53 2.53 -4.28 6.36
N ALA A 54 2.19 -3.35 5.46
CA ALA A 54 2.86 -2.05 5.36
C ALA A 54 2.77 -1.30 6.70
N MET A 55 1.58 -1.19 7.29
CA MET A 55 1.38 -0.53 8.57
C MET A 55 2.20 -1.13 9.72
N LYS A 56 2.39 -2.45 9.73
CA LYS A 56 3.24 -3.10 10.75
C LYS A 56 4.71 -2.76 10.57
N THR A 57 5.18 -2.67 9.33
CA THR A 57 6.55 -2.24 9.01
C THR A 57 6.77 -0.77 9.37
N ASP A 58 5.80 0.08 9.03
CA ASP A 58 5.84 1.50 9.36
C ASP A 58 5.82 1.71 10.88
N GLY A 59 4.95 0.99 11.59
CA GLY A 59 4.88 1.01 13.05
C GLY A 59 6.19 0.63 13.73
N ALA A 60 6.86 -0.42 13.27
CA ALA A 60 8.18 -0.81 13.80
C ALA A 60 9.26 0.23 13.53
N THR A 61 9.22 0.86 12.36
CA THR A 61 10.14 1.93 11.99
C THR A 61 9.91 3.19 12.84
N ILE A 62 8.65 3.53 13.09
CA ILE A 62 8.25 4.66 13.94
C ILE A 62 8.61 4.40 15.40
N GLN A 63 8.40 3.19 15.93
CA GLN A 63 8.85 2.79 17.27
C GLN A 63 10.36 3.02 17.42
N GLY A 64 11.16 2.50 16.50
CA GLY A 64 12.62 2.69 16.53
C GLY A 64 13.03 4.15 16.46
N ALA A 65 12.40 4.94 15.58
CA ALA A 65 12.64 6.38 15.48
C ALA A 65 12.25 7.12 16.77
N ALA A 66 11.12 6.77 17.38
CA ALA A 66 10.65 7.34 18.65
C ALA A 66 11.62 7.03 19.81
N ASP A 67 12.16 5.82 19.88
CA ASP A 67 13.13 5.43 20.93
C ASP A 67 14.49 6.14 20.76
N ILE A 68 14.94 6.33 19.52
CA ILE A 68 16.14 7.13 19.23
C ILE A 68 15.88 8.60 19.60
N TYR A 69 14.70 9.13 19.27
CA TYR A 69 14.34 10.50 19.61
C TYR A 69 14.33 10.71 21.14
N TYR A 70 13.74 9.78 21.88
CA TYR A 70 13.75 9.77 23.34
C TYR A 70 15.17 9.71 23.90
N THR A 71 16.04 8.88 23.34
CA THR A 71 17.45 8.80 23.77
C THR A 71 18.18 10.15 23.63
N ASN A 72 17.85 10.91 22.58
CA ASN A 72 18.52 12.19 22.30
C ASN A 72 17.92 13.38 23.08
N ASN A 73 16.60 13.37 23.30
CA ASN A 73 15.87 14.53 23.82
C ASN A 73 15.27 14.30 25.22
N LEU A 74 15.40 13.08 25.75
CA LEU A 74 14.77 12.59 26.97
C LEU A 74 13.24 12.72 27.00
N LYS A 75 12.62 12.95 25.83
CA LYS A 75 11.18 13.10 25.60
C LYS A 75 10.77 12.35 24.34
N TYR A 76 9.55 11.83 24.30
CA TYR A 76 9.02 11.24 23.07
C TYR A 76 8.48 12.34 22.14
N PRO A 77 8.45 12.10 20.81
CA PRO A 77 7.83 13.01 19.85
C PRO A 77 6.32 12.75 19.79
N ASP A 78 5.54 13.48 20.59
CA ASP A 78 4.09 13.38 20.68
C ASP A 78 3.37 14.65 20.20
N SER A 79 2.07 14.50 19.95
CA SER A 79 1.21 15.55 19.36
C SER A 79 0.69 16.57 20.37
N VAL A 80 0.91 16.32 21.66
CA VAL A 80 0.56 17.22 22.76
C VAL A 80 1.84 17.63 23.47
N ALA A 81 1.98 18.91 23.85
CA ALA A 81 3.19 19.34 24.55
C ALA A 81 3.27 18.64 25.93
N ASP A 82 4.34 17.86 26.15
CA ASP A 82 4.71 17.18 27.40
C ASP A 82 4.28 17.97 28.65
N VAL A 83 3.32 17.45 29.43
CA VAL A 83 2.76 18.17 30.59
C VAL A 83 3.54 17.93 31.90
N ALA A 84 4.41 16.93 32.04
CA ALA A 84 5.24 16.79 33.27
C ALA A 84 6.41 15.80 33.15
N VAL A 85 7.45 16.03 33.97
CA VAL A 85 8.68 15.22 34.16
C VAL A 85 8.38 13.84 34.81
N PRO A 86 9.03 12.72 34.40
CA PRO A 86 9.89 12.52 33.23
C PRO A 86 9.01 12.42 31.96
N PRO A 87 9.34 13.13 30.86
CA PRO A 87 8.41 13.36 29.76
C PRO A 87 8.25 12.10 28.91
N GLY A 88 7.24 11.33 29.26
CA GLY A 88 6.72 10.25 28.44
C GLY A 88 5.37 10.68 27.89
N PRO A 89 4.99 10.15 26.70
CA PRO A 89 3.71 10.45 26.10
C PRO A 89 2.60 9.92 27.02
N ALA A 90 1.40 10.49 26.97
CA ALA A 90 0.23 9.91 27.60
C ALA A 90 -0.38 8.79 26.73
N ASN A 91 -1.19 7.95 27.37
CA ASN A 91 -1.95 6.91 26.66
C ASN A 91 -2.90 7.56 25.64
N GLY A 92 -2.75 7.17 24.38
CA GLY A 92 -3.56 7.66 23.27
C GLY A 92 -3.01 8.89 22.57
N ASP A 93 -1.88 9.45 23.02
CA ASP A 93 -1.25 10.57 22.33
C ASP A 93 -0.76 10.14 20.95
N GLY A 94 -1.06 10.93 19.93
CA GLY A 94 -0.59 10.68 18.57
C GLY A 94 0.92 10.88 18.48
N VAL A 95 1.61 10.02 17.73
CA VAL A 95 3.03 10.18 17.43
C VAL A 95 3.23 11.37 16.49
N ASN A 96 4.13 12.30 16.85
CA ASN A 96 4.46 13.45 16.02
C ASN A 96 5.52 13.09 14.98
N VAL A 97 5.04 12.54 13.86
CA VAL A 97 5.89 12.16 12.73
C VAL A 97 6.65 13.36 12.14
N GLY A 98 6.09 14.57 12.22
CA GLY A 98 6.77 15.78 11.74
C GLY A 98 8.05 16.08 12.51
N GLU A 99 8.04 15.87 13.83
CA GLU A 99 9.22 16.02 14.68
C GLU A 99 10.28 14.95 14.37
N LEU A 100 9.85 13.71 14.13
CA LEU A 100 10.74 12.61 13.72
C LEU A 100 11.41 12.84 12.37
N ILE A 101 10.70 13.43 11.40
CA ILE A 101 11.27 13.80 10.10
C ILE A 101 12.25 14.96 10.27
N THR A 102 11.89 15.97 11.05
CA THR A 102 12.76 17.14 11.32
C THR A 102 14.03 16.71 12.06
N ALA A 103 13.94 15.69 12.91
CA ALA A 103 15.08 15.06 13.60
C ALA A 103 15.90 14.10 12.71
N ASN A 104 15.54 13.93 11.43
CA ASN A 104 16.18 13.02 10.49
C ASN A 104 16.18 11.55 10.95
N LEU A 105 15.14 11.15 11.69
CA LEU A 105 14.91 9.77 12.14
C LEU A 105 13.92 9.02 11.25
N LEU A 106 13.13 9.75 10.47
CA LEU A 106 12.26 9.24 9.42
C LEU A 106 12.50 10.00 8.11
N HIS A 107 12.56 9.27 6.99
CA HIS A 107 12.74 9.86 5.66
C HIS A 107 11.41 10.31 5.04
N GLN A 108 10.29 9.70 5.43
CA GLN A 108 8.96 10.01 4.93
C GLN A 108 7.91 9.69 6.00
N ALA A 109 6.81 10.46 5.99
CA ALA A 109 5.65 10.13 6.80
C ALA A 109 4.92 8.88 6.26
N PRO A 110 4.35 8.04 7.13
CA PRO A 110 3.50 6.95 6.70
C PRO A 110 2.27 7.51 5.96
N PRO A 111 1.60 6.71 5.13
CA PRO A 111 0.39 7.12 4.43
C PRO A 111 -0.70 7.60 5.41
N ALA A 112 -1.53 8.57 4.99
CA ALA A 112 -2.66 9.08 5.78
C ALA A 112 -3.77 8.04 6.05
N THR A 113 -3.62 6.83 5.50
CA THR A 113 -4.45 5.66 5.79
C THR A 113 -4.05 4.95 7.08
N GLU A 114 -3.10 5.49 7.84
CA GLU A 114 -2.58 4.90 9.06
C GLU A 114 -2.41 5.98 10.14
N ALA A 115 -2.64 5.60 11.39
CA ALA A 115 -2.47 6.46 12.55
C ALA A 115 -1.69 5.71 13.62
N PHE A 116 -0.76 6.40 14.26
CA PHE A 116 0.09 5.85 15.31
C PHE A 116 -0.09 6.62 16.61
N THR A 117 -0.28 5.91 17.71
CA THR A 117 -0.46 6.47 19.05
C THR A 117 0.46 5.79 20.06
N TYR A 118 0.68 6.43 21.20
CA TYR A 118 1.43 5.86 22.29
C TYR A 118 0.53 5.10 23.28
N VAL A 119 1.02 3.96 23.74
CA VAL A 119 0.53 3.24 24.90
C VAL A 119 1.66 3.09 25.91
N VAL A 120 1.37 3.51 27.14
CA VAL A 120 2.29 3.60 28.25
C VAL A 120 1.96 2.48 29.21
N LYS A 121 2.95 1.62 29.50
CA LYS A 121 2.82 0.65 30.58
C LYS A 121 3.00 1.34 31.92
N ALA A 122 2.28 0.90 32.96
CA ALA A 122 2.45 1.43 34.30
C ALA A 122 3.90 1.24 34.77
N GLY A 123 4.63 2.35 34.92
CA GLY A 123 6.09 2.38 35.09
C GLY A 123 6.71 3.39 34.13
N TYR A 124 6.93 4.60 34.65
CA TYR A 124 7.24 5.83 33.93
C TYR A 124 8.31 5.71 32.82
N GLY A 125 7.99 6.22 31.62
CA GLY A 125 8.98 6.65 30.63
C GLY A 125 9.18 5.78 29.39
N SER A 126 8.40 4.72 29.15
CA SER A 126 8.47 3.96 27.89
C SER A 126 7.11 3.98 27.18
N GLY A 127 7.02 4.80 26.14
CA GLY A 127 5.88 4.81 25.22
C GLY A 127 6.07 3.73 24.15
N THR A 128 5.16 2.75 24.11
CA THR A 128 5.06 1.82 22.98
C THR A 128 4.16 2.41 21.91
N VAL A 129 4.59 2.38 20.67
CA VAL A 129 3.81 2.83 19.52
C VAL A 129 2.81 1.76 19.14
N GLN A 130 1.54 2.11 19.07
CA GLN A 130 0.48 1.30 18.47
C GLN A 130 0.01 1.95 17.18
N GLY A 131 -0.38 1.12 16.20
CA GLY A 131 -0.82 1.58 14.89
C GLY A 131 -2.16 1.00 14.47
N ASN A 132 -2.97 1.82 13.80
CA ASN A 132 -4.27 1.44 13.26
C ASN A 132 -4.45 2.03 11.86
N LEU A 133 -5.11 1.29 10.96
CA LEU A 133 -5.56 1.84 9.68
C LEU A 133 -6.65 2.90 9.88
N VAL A 134 -6.78 3.86 8.97
CA VAL A 134 -7.79 4.93 8.95
C VAL A 134 -8.63 4.78 7.67
N PRO A 135 -9.95 4.53 7.77
CA PRO A 135 -10.74 4.36 8.98
C PRO A 135 -10.37 3.10 9.78
N ALA A 136 -10.55 3.16 11.10
CA ALA A 136 -10.16 2.12 12.06
C ALA A 136 -10.67 0.73 11.68
N SER A 137 -9.75 -0.15 11.25
CA SER A 137 -10.03 -1.57 11.07
C SER A 137 -9.70 -2.34 12.36
N ALA A 138 -10.64 -3.16 12.85
CA ALA A 138 -10.41 -3.98 14.05
C ALA A 138 -9.40 -5.13 13.80
N THR A 139 -9.23 -5.55 12.54
CA THR A 139 -8.40 -6.71 12.16
C THR A 139 -6.95 -6.35 11.93
N CYS A 140 -6.64 -5.08 11.66
CA CYS A 140 -5.28 -4.63 11.45
C CYS A 140 -4.83 -3.68 12.55
N LYS A 141 -3.97 -4.19 13.43
CA LYS A 141 -3.33 -3.42 14.49
C LYS A 141 -1.84 -3.72 14.54
N TYR A 142 -1.06 -2.68 14.77
CA TYR A 142 0.33 -2.78 15.19
C TYR A 142 0.36 -2.60 16.70
N ASN A 143 0.90 -3.58 17.41
CA ASN A 143 1.17 -3.55 18.83
C ASN A 143 2.47 -4.33 19.04
N PRO A 144 3.60 -3.65 19.29
CA PRO A 144 4.93 -4.26 19.39
C PRO A 144 5.03 -5.30 20.50
#